data_AF-A0A8T1PU40-F1
#
_entry.id   AF-A0A8T1PU40-F1
#
_cell.length_a   1.000
_cell.length_b   1.000
_cell.length_c   1.000
_cell.angle_alpha   90.00
_cell.angle_beta   90.00
_cell.angle_gamma   90.00
#
_symmetry.space_group_name_H-M   'P 1'
#
loop_
_entity.id
_entity.type
_entity.pdbx_description
1 polymer ?
#
loop_
_entity_poly.entity_id
_entity_poly.type
_entity_poly.pdbx_seq_one_letter_code
_entity_poly.pdbx_strand_id
1 'polypeptide(L)'
;MQTSSVFLAAKPFSAPVRVRSLNAPSTAKDPGSMSAAAPKWAQKTITLPPQRRGCHLITPKIMKEIAQDLSEFQCGLAHLFLQHTSASLTINENYDSDVRDDTETFLNRIVPEGRSAPWKHTIEGPDDMPAHIKSSMFGCTLTVPITNGQLNMGTWQGIWLCEHRDNATPRNVVVTLNGI
;
A
#
# COMPACT_ATOMS: atom_id res chain seq x y z
N MET A 1 -55.90 -10.51 -15.66
CA MET A 1 -54.55 -11.02 -15.33
C MET A 1 -54.00 -10.19 -14.19
N GLN A 2 -53.97 -10.75 -12.98
CA GLN A 2 -53.40 -10.10 -11.79
C GLN A 2 -51.87 -10.24 -11.83
N THR A 3 -51.15 -9.12 -11.67
CA THR A 3 -49.71 -9.09 -11.43
C THR A 3 -49.47 -9.10 -9.92
N SER A 4 -48.88 -10.17 -9.41
CA SER A 4 -48.41 -10.26 -8.03
C SER A 4 -46.95 -9.80 -7.94
N SER A 5 -46.72 -8.66 -7.31
CA SER A 5 -45.40 -8.18 -6.94
C SER A 5 -44.94 -8.86 -5.65
N VAL A 6 -43.89 -9.67 -5.75
CA VAL A 6 -43.20 -10.26 -4.58
C VAL A 6 -42.19 -9.24 -4.07
N PHE A 7 -42.50 -8.57 -2.95
CA PHE A 7 -41.53 -7.79 -2.20
C PHE A 7 -40.64 -8.73 -1.37
N LEU A 8 -39.38 -8.92 -1.80
CA LEU A 8 -38.36 -9.49 -0.92
C LEU A 8 -37.92 -8.42 0.09
N ALA A 9 -38.33 -8.57 1.35
CA ALA A 9 -37.81 -7.79 2.45
C ALA A 9 -36.34 -8.21 2.73
N ALA A 10 -35.39 -7.33 2.41
CA ALA A 10 -34.00 -7.50 2.82
C ALA A 10 -33.91 -7.35 4.35
N LYS A 11 -33.47 -8.40 5.05
CA LYS A 11 -33.18 -8.34 6.49
C LYS A 11 -31.93 -7.48 6.71
N PRO A 12 -31.93 -6.53 7.66
CA PRO A 12 -30.75 -5.75 7.95
C PRO A 12 -29.73 -6.63 8.68
N PHE A 13 -28.64 -6.98 8.01
CA PHE A 13 -27.45 -7.50 8.68
C PHE A 13 -26.76 -6.32 9.38
N SER A 14 -26.91 -6.22 10.68
CA SER A 14 -26.06 -5.37 11.51
C SER A 14 -25.45 -6.23 12.60
N ALA A 15 -24.37 -6.93 12.26
CA ALA A 15 -23.45 -7.39 13.29
C ALA A 15 -22.78 -6.15 13.90
N PRO A 16 -22.69 -6.02 15.23
CA PRO A 16 -22.08 -4.85 15.84
C PRO A 16 -20.61 -4.75 15.43
N VAL A 17 -20.22 -3.57 14.92
CA VAL A 17 -18.81 -3.27 14.61
C VAL A 17 -18.01 -3.37 15.91
N ARG A 18 -17.09 -4.33 15.97
CA ARG A 18 -16.27 -4.56 17.16
C ARG A 18 -15.05 -3.64 17.12
N VAL A 19 -15.08 -2.56 17.88
CA VAL A 19 -13.91 -1.68 18.09
C VAL A 19 -13.01 -2.30 19.17
N ARG A 20 -11.74 -2.57 18.85
CA ARG A 20 -10.71 -2.92 19.84
C ARG A 20 -9.77 -1.72 20.01
N SER A 21 -9.83 -1.06 21.17
CA SER A 21 -8.79 -0.10 21.55
C SER A 21 -7.52 -0.87 21.91
N LEU A 22 -6.39 -0.52 21.29
CA LEU A 22 -5.09 -1.13 21.59
C LEU A 22 -4.43 -0.53 22.84
N ASN A 23 -4.89 0.65 23.28
CA ASN A 23 -4.44 1.31 24.50
C ASN A 23 -5.65 1.65 25.39
N ALA A 24 -6.25 0.65 26.02
CA ALA A 24 -7.09 0.90 27.19
C ALA A 24 -6.17 0.91 28.43
N PRO A 25 -6.17 1.97 29.26
CA PRO A 25 -5.44 1.92 30.52
C PRO A 25 -5.99 0.77 31.35
N SER A 26 -5.14 -0.20 31.67
CA SER A 26 -5.41 -1.25 32.64
C SER A 26 -5.77 -0.58 33.97
N THR A 27 -7.00 -0.77 34.44
CA THR A 27 -7.38 -0.42 35.81
C THR A 27 -6.73 -1.42 36.77
N ALA A 28 -5.44 -1.21 37.07
CA ALA A 28 -4.75 -1.85 38.17
C ALA A 28 -3.76 -0.85 38.77
N LYS A 29 -3.91 -0.60 40.07
CA LYS A 29 -3.09 0.30 40.90
C LYS A 29 -1.66 -0.24 41.03
N ASP A 30 -0.67 0.57 40.68
CA ASP A 30 0.50 0.86 41.54
C ASP A 30 1.30 2.09 41.04
N PRO A 31 1.83 2.95 41.93
CA PRO A 31 2.51 4.20 41.58
C PRO A 31 4.02 3.95 41.38
N GLY A 32 4.38 3.18 40.37
CA GLY A 32 5.74 3.10 39.85
C GLY A 32 5.77 3.78 38.49
N SER A 33 6.41 4.95 38.41
CA SER A 33 6.61 5.78 37.22
C SER A 33 6.73 4.97 35.91
N MET A 34 5.60 4.72 35.23
CA MET A 34 5.60 4.34 33.82
C MET A 34 6.03 5.60 33.06
N SER A 35 7.33 5.69 32.75
CA SER A 35 7.79 6.66 31.77
C SER A 35 6.96 6.43 30.51
N ALA A 36 6.11 7.39 30.16
CA ALA A 36 5.38 7.34 28.89
C ALA A 36 6.43 7.18 27.78
N ALA A 37 6.29 6.12 26.98
CA ALA A 37 7.23 5.84 25.90
C ALA A 37 7.37 7.10 25.03
N ALA A 38 8.59 7.61 24.92
CA ALA A 38 8.88 8.83 24.18
C ALA A 38 8.64 8.59 22.68
N PRO A 39 8.14 9.60 21.94
CA PRO A 39 7.99 9.46 20.50
C PRO A 39 9.34 9.21 19.83
N LYS A 40 9.38 8.22 18.95
CA LYS A 40 10.54 7.81 18.18
C LYS A 40 10.31 8.05 16.69
N TRP A 41 11.40 8.23 15.97
CA TRP A 41 11.44 8.31 14.52
C TRP A 41 12.59 7.47 14.00
N ALA A 42 12.34 6.69 12.95
CA ALA A 42 13.36 6.03 12.17
C ALA A 42 13.08 6.29 10.68
N GLN A 43 14.12 6.47 9.88
CA GLN A 43 13.96 6.69 8.44
C GLN A 43 15.04 5.93 7.68
N LYS A 44 14.63 5.22 6.63
CA LYS A 44 15.52 4.45 5.77
C LYS A 44 15.10 4.58 4.31
N THR A 45 16.08 4.72 3.43
CA THR A 45 15.86 4.64 1.98
C THR A 45 16.19 3.23 1.52
N ILE A 46 15.23 2.57 0.88
CA ILE A 46 15.35 1.23 0.33
C ILE A 46 15.40 1.32 -1.19
N THR A 47 16.47 0.81 -1.78
CA THR A 47 16.59 0.68 -3.24
C THR A 47 16.12 -0.69 -3.68
N LEU A 48 15.01 -0.72 -4.41
CA LEU A 48 14.48 -1.90 -5.05
C LEU A 48 15.19 -2.10 -6.40
N PRO A 49 15.60 -3.34 -6.72
CA PRO A 49 16.21 -3.62 -8.02
C PRO A 49 15.20 -3.35 -9.14
N PRO A 50 15.67 -3.05 -10.37
CA PRO A 50 14.81 -2.88 -11.54
C PRO A 50 13.81 -4.02 -11.65
N GLN A 51 12.56 -3.68 -11.93
CA GLN A 51 11.52 -4.66 -12.24
C GLN A 51 11.14 -4.52 -13.70
N ARG A 52 10.67 -5.63 -14.30
CA ARG A 52 9.92 -5.52 -15.56
C ARG A 52 8.62 -4.73 -15.32
N ARG A 53 8.02 -4.20 -16.38
CA ARG A 53 6.66 -3.65 -16.29
C ARG A 53 5.70 -4.63 -15.61
N GLY A 54 4.81 -4.10 -14.77
CA GLY A 54 3.77 -4.83 -14.07
C GLY A 54 3.71 -4.54 -12.58
N CYS A 55 2.84 -5.27 -11.88
CA CYS A 55 2.67 -5.16 -10.44
C CYS A 55 3.52 -6.21 -9.71
N HIS A 56 4.27 -5.79 -8.69
CA HIS A 56 5.23 -6.64 -7.97
C HIS A 56 5.00 -6.60 -6.48
N LEU A 57 4.85 -7.75 -5.83
CA LEU A 57 4.78 -7.83 -4.37
C LEU A 57 6.17 -7.50 -3.77
N ILE A 58 6.28 -6.37 -3.07
CA ILE A 58 7.55 -5.92 -2.46
C ILE A 58 7.56 -5.99 -0.94
N THR A 59 6.45 -6.40 -0.31
CA THR A 59 6.33 -6.55 1.16
C THR A 59 7.52 -7.27 1.78
N PRO A 60 7.98 -8.44 1.29
CA PRO A 60 9.11 -9.15 1.91
C PRO A 60 10.42 -8.35 1.87
N LYS A 61 10.65 -7.58 0.79
CA LYS A 61 11.84 -6.72 0.63
C LYS A 61 11.80 -5.56 1.61
N ILE A 62 10.65 -4.87 1.72
CA ILE A 62 10.47 -3.78 2.68
C ILE A 62 10.66 -4.29 4.11
N MET A 63 9.98 -5.38 4.48
CA MET A 63 10.05 -5.95 5.83
C MET A 63 11.46 -6.36 6.21
N LYS A 64 12.21 -7.00 5.30
CA LYS A 64 13.61 -7.35 5.54
C LYS A 64 14.45 -6.14 5.93
N GLU A 65 14.23 -5.00 5.28
CA GLU A 65 15.05 -3.81 5.50
C GLU A 65 14.66 -3.01 6.75
N ILE A 66 13.40 -3.05 7.17
CA ILE A 66 12.91 -2.26 8.30
C ILE A 66 12.69 -3.07 9.59
N ALA A 67 12.82 -4.40 9.56
CA ALA A 67 12.44 -5.27 10.67
C ALA A 67 13.07 -4.88 12.02
N GLN A 68 14.36 -4.50 12.00
CA GLN A 68 15.07 -4.08 13.21
C GLN A 68 14.45 -2.81 13.80
N ASP A 69 14.36 -1.74 13.00
CA ASP A 69 13.79 -0.46 13.44
C ASP A 69 12.32 -0.62 13.84
N LEU A 70 11.54 -1.36 13.05
CA LEU A 70 10.11 -1.59 13.26
C LEU A 70 9.82 -2.26 14.60
N SER A 71 10.67 -3.19 15.04
CA SER A 71 10.49 -3.92 16.30
C SER A 71 10.49 -3.02 17.54
N GLU A 72 11.00 -1.80 17.43
CA GLU A 72 11.07 -0.84 18.54
C GLU A 72 9.79 -0.03 18.76
N PHE A 73 8.80 -0.14 17.86
CA PHE A 73 7.55 0.62 17.88
C PHE A 73 6.39 -0.26 18.35
N GLN A 74 5.79 0.09 19.49
CA GLN A 74 4.57 -0.53 19.99
C GLN A 74 3.33 -0.04 19.25
N CYS A 75 3.27 1.25 18.91
CA CYS A 75 2.16 1.86 18.19
C CYS A 75 2.66 3.04 17.36
N GLY A 76 2.28 3.09 16.08
CA GLY A 76 2.77 4.15 15.20
C GLY A 76 2.24 4.06 13.78
N LEU A 77 2.94 4.74 12.87
CA LEU A 77 2.71 4.71 11.43
C LEU A 77 4.03 4.43 10.71
N ALA A 78 3.96 3.64 9.65
CA ALA A 78 4.98 3.48 8.65
C ALA A 78 4.54 4.22 7.40
N HIS A 79 5.18 5.34 7.09
CA HIS A 79 4.98 6.08 5.86
C HIS A 79 6.00 5.65 4.82
N LEU A 80 5.54 5.24 3.64
CA LEU A 80 6.36 4.86 2.51
C LEU A 80 6.18 5.90 1.41
N PHE A 81 7.27 6.44 0.90
CA PHE A 81 7.29 7.43 -0.18
C PHE A 81 8.21 6.94 -1.31
N LEU A 82 7.63 6.65 -2.47
CA LEU A 82 8.34 6.30 -3.68
C LEU A 82 8.86 7.56 -4.37
N GLN A 83 10.18 7.65 -4.54
CA GLN A 83 10.83 8.81 -5.17
C GLN A 83 10.85 8.73 -6.69
N HIS A 84 9.70 8.41 -7.31
CA HIS A 84 9.56 8.20 -8.76
C HIS A 84 8.17 8.66 -9.22
N THR A 85 8.08 9.15 -10.45
CA THR A 85 6.84 9.66 -11.06
C THR A 85 6.29 8.77 -12.17
N SER A 86 7.00 7.69 -12.52
CA SER A 86 6.65 6.70 -13.55
C SER A 86 6.46 5.29 -12.98
N ALA A 87 6.36 5.17 -11.66
CA ALA A 87 6.04 3.97 -10.93
C ALA A 87 5.20 4.37 -9.70
N SER A 88 4.47 3.43 -9.11
CA SER A 88 3.56 3.74 -7.99
C SER A 88 3.57 2.66 -6.91
N LEU A 89 3.02 3.01 -5.75
CA LEU A 89 2.80 2.09 -4.65
C LEU A 89 1.30 1.87 -4.42
N THR A 90 0.91 0.64 -4.14
CA THR A 90 -0.46 0.30 -3.76
C THR A 90 -0.46 -0.84 -2.75
N ILE A 91 -1.58 -1.03 -2.04
CA ILE A 91 -1.83 -2.19 -1.19
C ILE A 91 -2.97 -2.99 -1.80
N ASN A 92 -2.70 -4.24 -2.13
CA ASN A 92 -3.69 -5.15 -2.71
C ASN A 92 -3.35 -6.60 -2.33
N GLU A 93 -4.01 -7.58 -2.94
CA GLU A 93 -3.90 -8.99 -2.58
C GLU A 93 -2.45 -9.52 -2.59
N ASN A 94 -2.05 -10.33 -1.61
CA ASN A 94 -0.70 -10.89 -1.53
C ASN A 94 -0.60 -12.37 -1.91
N TYR A 95 -1.72 -13.03 -2.21
CA TYR A 95 -1.80 -14.48 -2.42
C TYR A 95 -1.75 -14.87 -3.89
N ASP A 96 -2.79 -14.52 -4.65
CA ASP A 96 -2.87 -14.89 -6.06
C ASP A 96 -2.06 -13.93 -6.95
N SER A 97 -1.22 -14.48 -7.84
CA SER A 97 -0.47 -13.70 -8.82
C SER A 97 -1.35 -13.10 -9.90
N ASP A 98 -2.48 -13.73 -10.23
CA ASP A 98 -3.34 -13.33 -11.34
C ASP A 98 -3.91 -11.93 -11.09
N VAL A 99 -4.16 -11.55 -9.83
CA VAL A 99 -4.60 -10.20 -9.45
C VAL A 99 -3.61 -9.12 -9.92
N ARG A 100 -2.30 -9.42 -9.90
CA ARG A 100 -1.25 -8.49 -10.37
C ARG A 100 -1.24 -8.38 -11.89
N ASP A 101 -1.43 -9.48 -12.59
CA ASP A 101 -1.46 -9.53 -14.06
C ASP A 101 -2.75 -8.89 -14.62
N ASP A 102 -3.89 -9.12 -13.97
CA ASP A 102 -5.17 -8.49 -14.30
C ASP A 102 -5.14 -6.99 -14.04
N THR A 103 -4.50 -6.55 -12.95
CA THR A 103 -4.31 -5.12 -12.67
C THR A 103 -3.50 -4.46 -13.78
N GLU A 104 -2.40 -5.08 -14.22
CA GLU A 104 -1.58 -4.56 -15.32
C GLU A 104 -2.36 -4.54 -16.64
N THR A 105 -3.13 -5.60 -16.92
CA THR A 105 -4.02 -5.67 -18.10
C THR A 105 -5.05 -4.55 -18.09
N PHE A 106 -5.66 -4.28 -16.94
CA PHE A 106 -6.60 -3.19 -16.77
C PHE A 106 -5.93 -1.83 -17.02
N LEU A 107 -4.78 -1.56 -16.40
CA LEU A 107 -4.04 -0.30 -16.57
C LEU A 107 -3.67 -0.04 -18.04
N ASN A 108 -3.23 -1.07 -18.77
CA ASN A 108 -2.91 -0.95 -20.19
C ASN A 108 -4.14 -0.68 -21.07
N ARG A 109 -5.32 -1.13 -20.63
CA ARG A 109 -6.58 -0.85 -21.34
C ARG A 109 -7.04 0.58 -21.15
N ILE A 110 -6.94 1.12 -19.93
CA ILE A 110 -7.44 2.46 -19.61
C ILE A 110 -6.44 3.58 -19.89
N VAL A 111 -5.14 3.26 -19.86
CA VAL A 111 -4.05 4.17 -20.21
C VAL A 111 -3.24 3.52 -21.34
N PRO A 112 -3.76 3.55 -22.59
CA PRO A 112 -3.14 2.85 -23.71
C PRO A 112 -1.81 3.48 -24.11
N GLU A 113 -0.96 2.69 -24.77
CA GLU A 113 0.34 3.12 -25.27
C GLU A 113 0.39 3.06 -26.81
N GLY A 114 1.47 3.59 -27.40
CA GLY A 114 1.75 3.44 -28.82
C GLY A 114 1.04 4.45 -29.74
N ARG A 115 1.04 4.16 -31.04
CA ARG A 115 0.70 5.13 -32.10
C ARG A 115 -0.74 5.66 -32.05
N SER A 116 -1.67 4.90 -31.49
CA SER A 116 -3.07 5.31 -31.33
C SER A 116 -3.34 6.01 -30.01
N ALA A 117 -2.36 6.10 -29.11
CA ALA A 117 -2.54 6.74 -27.82
C ALA A 117 -2.50 8.28 -27.96
N PRO A 118 -3.44 9.02 -27.35
CA PRO A 118 -3.58 10.46 -27.54
C PRO A 118 -2.61 11.29 -26.69
N TRP A 119 -1.41 10.76 -26.39
CA TRP A 119 -0.46 11.38 -25.47
C TRP A 119 0.53 12.28 -26.20
N LYS A 120 0.77 13.47 -25.62
CA LYS A 120 1.73 14.45 -26.15
C LYS A 120 3.14 14.26 -25.59
N HIS A 121 3.25 13.74 -24.37
CA HIS A 121 4.52 13.57 -23.68
C HIS A 121 5.09 12.18 -23.98
N THR A 122 6.11 12.14 -24.83
CA THR A 122 6.71 10.89 -25.32
C THR A 122 8.22 11.02 -25.43
N ILE A 123 8.84 11.91 -24.64
CA ILE A 123 10.25 12.25 -24.81
C ILE A 123 11.15 11.08 -24.40
N GLU A 124 10.69 10.25 -23.46
CA GLU A 124 11.38 9.05 -23.01
C GLU A 124 10.84 7.75 -23.63
N GLY A 125 9.97 7.84 -24.65
CA GLY A 125 9.42 6.69 -25.36
C GLY A 125 7.88 6.61 -25.34
N PRO A 126 7.31 5.54 -25.94
CA PRO A 126 5.86 5.37 -26.05
C PRO A 126 5.16 5.10 -24.71
N ASP A 127 5.91 4.71 -23.68
CA ASP A 127 5.42 4.38 -22.34
C ASP A 127 5.59 5.50 -21.31
N ASP A 128 6.15 6.64 -21.75
CA ASP A 128 6.49 7.78 -20.91
C ASP A 128 5.26 8.42 -20.23
N MET A 129 4.37 9.08 -21.00
CA MET A 129 3.12 9.61 -20.44
C MET A 129 2.22 8.52 -19.82
N PRO A 130 2.02 7.34 -20.44
CA PRO A 130 1.25 6.27 -19.81
C PRO A 130 1.72 5.95 -18.39
N ALA A 131 3.03 5.85 -18.18
CA ALA A 131 3.60 5.57 -16.86
C ALA A 131 3.31 6.67 -15.85
N HIS A 132 3.38 7.95 -16.27
CA HIS A 132 3.00 9.07 -15.42
C HIS A 132 1.52 9.04 -15.02
N ILE A 133 0.61 8.77 -15.96
CA ILE A 133 -0.83 8.69 -15.68
C ILE A 133 -1.10 7.53 -14.72
N LYS A 134 -0.62 6.32 -15.04
CA LYS A 134 -0.78 5.13 -14.19
C LYS A 134 -0.20 5.38 -12.79
N SER A 135 0.95 6.05 -12.70
CA SER A 135 1.55 6.46 -11.43
C SER A 135 0.65 7.42 -10.63
N SER A 136 0.05 8.42 -11.27
CA SER A 136 -0.86 9.36 -10.61
C SER A 136 -2.18 8.73 -10.16
N MET A 137 -2.61 7.61 -10.77
CA MET A 137 -3.83 6.91 -10.37
C MET A 137 -3.71 6.20 -9.02
N PHE A 138 -2.57 5.56 -8.75
CA PHE A 138 -2.32 4.90 -7.46
C PHE A 138 -1.60 5.82 -6.46
N GLY A 139 -0.68 6.65 -6.96
CA GLY A 139 0.15 7.53 -6.15
C GLY A 139 1.48 6.92 -5.76
N CYS A 140 2.33 7.75 -5.16
CA CYS A 140 3.67 7.38 -4.72
C CYS A 140 3.77 7.13 -3.21
N THR A 141 2.66 7.20 -2.47
CA THR A 141 2.67 7.15 -1.01
C THR A 141 1.79 6.07 -0.44
N LEU A 142 2.23 5.46 0.65
CA LEU A 142 1.42 4.59 1.50
C LEU A 142 1.67 4.97 2.96
N THR A 143 0.64 4.83 3.80
CA THR A 143 0.79 4.96 5.25
C THR A 143 0.11 3.76 5.90
N VAL A 144 0.89 2.95 6.62
CA VAL A 144 0.45 1.69 7.23
C VAL A 144 0.56 1.80 8.75
N PRO A 145 -0.48 1.43 9.53
CA PRO A 145 -0.37 1.44 10.97
C PRO A 145 0.67 0.43 11.49
N ILE A 146 1.31 0.75 12.60
CA ILE A 146 2.24 -0.14 13.31
C ILE A 146 1.57 -0.59 14.61
N THR A 147 1.67 -1.87 14.93
CA THR A 147 1.20 -2.43 16.20
C THR A 147 2.15 -3.54 16.64
N ASN A 148 2.65 -3.47 17.87
CA ASN A 148 3.53 -4.46 18.49
C ASN A 148 4.71 -4.87 17.60
N GLY A 149 5.40 -3.88 17.02
CA GLY A 149 6.56 -4.10 16.17
C GLY A 149 6.24 -4.69 14.79
N GLN A 150 4.99 -4.60 14.33
CA GLN A 150 4.56 -5.14 13.03
C GLN A 150 3.75 -4.12 12.24
N LEU A 151 3.83 -4.21 10.91
CA LEU A 151 2.88 -3.53 10.02
C LEU A 151 1.50 -4.17 10.20
N ASN A 152 0.53 -3.37 10.65
CA ASN A 152 -0.83 -3.79 10.92
C ASN A 152 -1.67 -3.74 9.64
N MET A 153 -1.38 -4.66 8.73
CA MET A 153 -2.12 -4.90 7.49
C MET A 153 -3.07 -6.09 7.65
N GLY A 154 -4.13 -6.13 6.84
CA GLY A 154 -5.00 -7.29 6.76
C GLY A 154 -4.29 -8.52 6.20
N THR A 155 -4.83 -9.73 6.46
CA THR A 155 -4.24 -11.02 6.05
C THR A 155 -3.84 -11.08 4.58
N TRP A 156 -4.70 -10.55 3.71
CA TRP A 156 -4.51 -10.58 2.27
C TRP A 156 -3.82 -9.33 1.73
N GLN A 157 -3.50 -8.34 2.57
CA GLN A 157 -2.89 -7.11 2.11
C GLN A 157 -1.38 -7.27 1.94
N GLY A 158 -0.87 -6.80 0.80
CA GLY A 158 0.54 -6.70 0.50
C GLY A 158 0.86 -5.38 -0.20
N ILE A 159 2.00 -4.81 0.14
CA ILE A 159 2.60 -3.65 -0.51
C ILE A 159 3.14 -4.06 -1.87
N TRP A 160 2.65 -3.41 -2.91
CA TRP A 160 3.06 -3.60 -4.29
C TRP A 160 3.85 -2.40 -4.81
N LEU A 161 4.85 -2.67 -5.66
CA LEU A 161 5.41 -1.71 -6.61
C LEU A 161 4.76 -1.97 -7.97
N CYS A 162 4.04 -0.99 -8.50
CA CYS A 162 3.57 -1.02 -9.88
C CYS A 162 4.59 -0.28 -10.75
N GLU A 163 5.37 -1.04 -11.50
CA GLU A 163 6.34 -0.53 -12.46
C GLU A 163 5.67 -0.34 -13.81
N HIS A 164 5.65 0.89 -14.32
CA HIS A 164 4.91 1.22 -15.54
C HIS A 164 5.81 1.38 -16.76
N ARG A 165 7.15 1.39 -16.58
CA ARG A 165 8.12 1.49 -17.67
C ARG A 165 8.61 0.12 -18.12
N ASP A 166 8.84 -0.03 -19.43
CA ASP A 166 9.40 -1.26 -20.01
C ASP A 166 10.87 -1.45 -19.64
N ASN A 167 11.62 -0.35 -19.65
CA ASN A 167 13.06 -0.33 -19.36
C ASN A 167 13.32 0.41 -18.04
N ALA A 168 12.81 -0.15 -16.94
CA ALA A 168 12.90 0.47 -15.63
C ALA A 168 14.33 0.47 -15.06
N THR A 169 14.62 1.48 -14.26
CA THR A 169 15.81 1.58 -13.42
C THR A 169 15.46 1.21 -11.97
N PRO A 170 16.44 1.10 -11.05
CA PRO A 170 16.14 0.85 -9.64
C PRO A 170 15.20 1.91 -9.05
N ARG A 171 14.29 1.49 -8.16
CA ARG A 171 13.31 2.38 -7.53
C ARG A 171 13.66 2.60 -6.06
N ASN A 172 13.55 3.84 -5.59
CA ASN A 172 13.85 4.22 -4.22
C ASN A 172 12.56 4.46 -3.45
N VAL A 173 12.42 3.78 -2.31
CA VAL A 173 11.32 3.96 -1.37
C VAL A 173 11.90 4.46 -0.06
N VAL A 174 11.51 5.67 0.34
CA VAL A 174 11.81 6.20 1.67
C VAL A 174 10.75 5.68 2.62
N VAL A 175 11.18 4.97 3.66
CA VAL A 175 10.31 4.49 4.73
C VAL A 175 10.61 5.31 5.98
N THR A 176 9.60 5.99 6.50
CA THR A 176 9.65 6.72 7.76
C THR A 176 8.73 6.04 8.76
N LEU A 177 9.28 5.60 9.88
CA LEU A 177 8.55 5.04 11.01
C LEU A 177 8.43 6.11 12.09
N ASN A 178 7.23 6.32 12.62
CA ASN A 178 7.01 7.24 13.74
C ASN A 178 5.96 6.68 14.71
N GLY A 179 6.20 6.83 16.00
CA GLY A 179 5.34 6.24 17.02
C GLY A 179 5.99 6.19 18.39
N ILE A 180 5.46 5.34 19.25
CA ILE A 180 5.97 5.05 20.59
C ILE A 180 6.40 3.59 20.72
#